data_AF-A0A0L8VG23-F1
#
_entry.id   AF-A0A0L8VG23-F1
#
_cell.length_a   1.000
_cell.length_b   1.000
_cell.length_c   1.000
_cell.angle_alpha   90.00
_cell.angle_beta   90.00
_cell.angle_gamma   90.00
#
_symmetry.space_group_name_H-M   'P 1'
#
loop_
_entity.id
_entity.type
_entity.pdbx_description
1 polymer ?
#
loop_
_entity_poly.entity_id
_entity_poly.type
_entity_poly.pdbx_seq_one_letter_code
_entity_poly.pdbx_strand_id
1 'polypeptide(L)'
;MNTKISTLSIKSIFHWFLAIGFTAAYISEDFDRNENVHYAFGLFVGALIMFRIIYGFVGPKWASYKVFLIGIKNQTASLVNLFKKGKAKYISNPLASIVMLCILIVGLLCSLSGFILYSIESNSLINLNLSENFVEEAHEILANLFLILIGIHVVGIIYDIIFLAKTKILLSILKVNKLAEKKSLKENIFQFTFSTLWLIVPFFAFYFGMSLPTENRSEKKKIQYEEKQDEYKEHDDD
;
A
#
# COMPACT_ATOMS: atom_id res chain seq x y z
N MET A 1 21.63 15.10 -21.29
CA MET A 1 20.60 14.02 -21.31
C MET A 1 19.56 14.38 -20.25
N ASN A 2 18.52 15.14 -20.62
CA ASN A 2 17.55 15.70 -19.67
C ASN A 2 16.32 14.80 -19.62
N THR A 3 16.28 13.87 -18.67
CA THR A 3 15.08 13.09 -18.36
C THR A 3 14.07 13.99 -17.67
N LYS A 4 13.14 14.57 -18.45
CA LYS A 4 11.97 15.30 -17.94
C LYS A 4 10.99 14.28 -17.34
N ILE A 5 11.17 13.93 -16.07
CA ILE A 5 10.21 13.10 -15.36
C ILE A 5 9.05 14.02 -14.95
N SER A 6 7.94 13.93 -15.66
CA SER A 6 6.76 14.72 -15.26
C SER A 6 6.28 14.26 -13.88
N THR A 7 5.86 15.18 -13.02
CA THR A 7 5.30 14.86 -11.69
C THR A 7 4.10 13.90 -11.73
N LEU A 8 3.44 13.77 -12.90
CA LEU A 8 2.41 12.78 -13.18
C LEU A 8 2.99 11.37 -13.33
N SER A 9 4.14 11.24 -14.01
CA SER A 9 4.88 9.98 -14.19
C SER A 9 5.27 9.36 -12.84
N ILE A 10 5.73 10.17 -11.89
CA ILE A 10 6.16 9.69 -10.55
C ILE A 10 4.98 9.07 -9.78
N LYS A 11 3.80 9.69 -9.85
CA LYS A 11 2.59 9.18 -9.17
C LYS A 11 2.09 7.87 -9.77
N SER A 12 2.15 7.74 -11.09
CA SER A 12 1.75 6.51 -11.77
C SER A 12 2.74 5.37 -11.47
N ILE A 13 4.04 5.64 -11.52
CA ILE A 13 5.08 4.64 -11.16
C ILE A 13 4.89 4.16 -9.72
N PHE A 14 4.64 5.09 -8.78
CA PHE A 14 4.31 4.73 -7.40
C PHE A 14 3.13 3.77 -7.30
N HIS A 15 2.02 4.13 -7.95
CA HIS A 15 0.79 3.34 -7.88
C HIS A 15 1.01 1.93 -8.43
N TRP A 16 1.69 1.81 -9.57
CA TRP A 16 1.99 0.51 -10.17
C TRP A 16 2.96 -0.31 -9.33
N PHE A 17 4.00 0.30 -8.75
CA PHE A 17 4.89 -0.42 -7.84
C PHE A 17 4.19 -0.86 -6.57
N LEU A 18 3.29 -0.03 -6.02
CA LEU A 18 2.49 -0.40 -4.87
C LEU A 18 1.53 -1.56 -5.20
N ALA A 19 0.84 -1.48 -6.34
CA ALA A 19 -0.09 -2.51 -6.78
C ALA A 19 0.63 -3.84 -7.05
N ILE A 20 1.71 -3.82 -7.82
CA ILE A 20 2.51 -5.02 -8.13
C ILE A 20 3.14 -5.58 -6.85
N GLY A 21 3.72 -4.72 -6.00
CA GLY A 21 4.33 -5.15 -4.74
C GLY A 21 3.34 -5.78 -3.78
N PHE A 22 2.15 -5.19 -3.63
CA PHE A 22 1.07 -5.77 -2.82
C PHE A 22 0.62 -7.12 -3.38
N THR A 23 0.33 -7.19 -4.68
CA THR A 23 -0.11 -8.44 -5.32
C THR A 23 0.94 -9.54 -5.21
N ALA A 24 2.22 -9.19 -5.39
CA ALA A 24 3.32 -10.14 -5.24
C ALA A 24 3.44 -10.64 -3.80
N ALA A 25 3.36 -9.75 -2.79
CA ALA A 25 3.37 -10.12 -1.38
C ALA A 25 2.21 -11.07 -1.04
N TYR A 26 1.00 -10.72 -1.46
CA TYR A 26 -0.22 -11.51 -1.21
C TYR A 26 -0.13 -12.91 -1.83
N ILE A 27 0.27 -13.01 -3.10
CA ILE A 27 0.40 -14.31 -3.77
C ILE A 27 1.54 -15.13 -3.16
N SER A 28 2.64 -14.50 -2.74
CA SER A 28 3.79 -15.22 -2.20
C SER A 28 3.57 -15.82 -0.81
N GLU A 29 2.53 -15.38 -0.09
CA GLU A 29 2.17 -15.93 1.23
C GLU A 29 1.86 -17.43 1.17
N ASP A 30 1.16 -17.87 0.11
CA ASP A 30 0.72 -19.25 -0.08
C ASP A 30 1.86 -20.23 -0.45
N PHE A 31 3.07 -19.72 -0.73
CA PHE A 31 4.20 -20.54 -1.18
C PHE A 31 5.27 -20.70 -0.10
N ASP A 32 5.29 -21.84 0.58
CA ASP A 32 6.24 -22.15 1.67
C ASP A 32 7.73 -22.02 1.29
N ARG A 33 8.09 -22.14 0.00
CA ARG A 33 9.48 -21.96 -0.47
C ARG A 33 9.87 -20.49 -0.72
N ASN A 34 8.91 -19.57 -0.66
CA ASN A 34 9.09 -18.17 -1.06
C ASN A 34 8.72 -17.20 0.06
N GLU A 35 8.80 -17.59 1.34
CA GLU A 35 8.50 -16.71 2.47
C GLU A 35 9.36 -15.42 2.43
N ASN A 36 10.61 -15.51 1.98
CA ASN A 36 11.48 -14.36 1.71
C ASN A 36 10.91 -13.38 0.70
N VAL A 37 10.18 -13.86 -0.30
CA VAL A 37 9.52 -13.02 -1.30
C VAL A 37 8.38 -12.23 -0.65
N HIS A 38 7.61 -12.87 0.23
CA HIS A 38 6.57 -12.20 1.00
C HIS A 38 7.16 -11.10 1.89
N TYR A 39 8.22 -11.40 2.66
CA TYR A 39 8.90 -10.41 3.50
C TYR A 39 9.51 -9.26 2.69
N ALA A 40 10.17 -9.57 1.56
CA ALA A 40 10.76 -8.58 0.68
C ALA A 40 9.73 -7.62 0.10
N PHE A 41 8.62 -8.13 -0.44
CA PHE A 41 7.56 -7.29 -0.99
C PHE A 41 6.78 -6.57 0.11
N GLY A 42 6.59 -7.17 1.29
CA GLY A 42 5.99 -6.52 2.45
C GLY A 42 6.79 -5.28 2.90
N LEU A 43 8.12 -5.41 3.00
CA LEU A 43 9.03 -4.29 3.30
C LEU A 43 9.08 -3.25 2.17
N PHE A 44 9.08 -3.70 0.92
CA PHE A 44 9.02 -2.83 -0.25
C PHE A 44 7.76 -1.94 -0.26
N VAL A 45 6.59 -2.55 -0.04
CA VAL A 45 5.30 -1.85 0.06
C VAL A 45 5.29 -0.88 1.24
N GLY A 46 5.75 -1.31 2.42
CA GLY A 46 5.86 -0.45 3.59
C GLY A 46 6.74 0.77 3.35
N ALA A 47 7.92 0.56 2.78
CA ALA A 47 8.83 1.64 2.40
C ALA A 47 8.16 2.61 1.43
N LEU A 48 7.57 2.12 0.33
CA LEU A 48 6.84 2.94 -0.64
C LEU A 48 5.78 3.83 0.03
N ILE A 49 4.95 3.25 0.91
CA ILE A 49 3.89 3.97 1.63
C ILE A 49 4.48 4.99 2.61
N MET A 50 5.50 4.62 3.39
CA MET A 50 6.16 5.51 4.36
C MET A 50 6.75 6.73 3.65
N PHE A 51 7.48 6.51 2.56
CA PHE A 51 8.01 7.58 1.71
C PHE A 51 6.90 8.46 1.13
N ARG A 52 5.78 7.86 0.72
CA ARG A 52 4.62 8.59 0.21
C ARG A 52 4.03 9.52 1.27
N ILE A 53 3.92 9.05 2.51
CA ILE A 53 3.42 9.83 3.64
C ILE A 53 4.37 11.00 3.93
N ILE A 54 5.68 10.74 4.05
CA ILE A 54 6.69 11.78 4.28
C ILE A 54 6.64 12.84 3.16
N TYR A 55 6.55 12.42 1.91
CA TYR A 55 6.43 13.34 0.77
C TYR A 55 5.14 14.18 0.83
N GLY A 56 4.05 13.62 1.37
CA GLY A 56 2.81 14.36 1.60
C GLY A 56 2.93 15.48 2.65
N PHE A 57 3.92 15.41 3.54
CA PHE A 57 4.22 16.47 4.51
C PHE A 57 5.27 17.46 4.00
N VAL A 58 6.33 16.96 3.34
CA VAL A 58 7.53 17.74 2.98
C VAL A 58 7.46 18.33 1.55
N GLY A 59 6.63 17.77 0.67
CA GLY A 59 6.50 18.19 -0.72
C GLY A 59 5.90 19.60 -0.91
N PRO A 60 5.97 20.17 -2.13
CA PRO A 60 5.43 21.50 -2.44
C PRO A 60 3.94 21.62 -2.06
N LYS A 61 3.39 22.83 -1.88
CA LYS A 61 1.99 23.09 -1.43
C LYS A 61 0.90 22.22 -2.11
N TRP A 62 1.14 21.75 -3.33
CA TRP A 62 0.25 20.87 -4.12
C TRP A 62 0.31 19.36 -3.76
N ALA A 63 1.32 18.95 -3.00
CA ALA A 63 1.51 17.62 -2.42
C ALA A 63 1.10 17.56 -0.94
N SER A 64 0.81 18.71 -0.32
CA SER A 64 0.50 18.82 1.11
C SER A 64 -0.85 18.20 1.47
N TYR A 65 -0.88 17.37 2.51
CA TYR A 65 -2.10 16.87 3.17
C TYR A 65 -3.09 17.98 3.55
N LYS A 66 -2.65 19.24 3.70
CA LYS A 66 -3.55 20.38 3.96
C LYS A 66 -4.58 20.57 2.84
N VAL A 67 -4.20 20.36 1.56
CA VAL A 67 -5.15 20.46 0.44
C VAL A 67 -6.15 19.30 0.47
N PHE A 68 -5.73 18.13 0.97
CA PHE A 68 -6.56 16.94 1.12
C PHE A 68 -7.56 17.06 2.28
N LEU A 69 -7.11 17.52 3.46
CA LEU A 69 -7.94 17.77 4.64
C LEU A 69 -8.93 18.94 4.45
N ILE A 70 -8.51 19.99 3.74
CA ILE A 70 -9.42 21.09 3.31
C ILE A 70 -10.48 20.56 2.33
N GLY A 71 -10.11 19.57 1.50
CA GLY A 71 -11.05 18.79 0.69
C GLY A 71 -12.10 18.09 1.56
N ILE A 72 -11.68 17.31 2.55
CA ILE A 72 -12.58 16.52 3.42
C ILE A 72 -13.64 17.42 4.11
N LYS A 73 -13.25 18.55 4.71
CA LYS A 73 -14.22 19.45 5.38
C LYS A 73 -15.22 20.12 4.42
N ASN A 74 -14.78 20.53 3.23
CA ASN A 74 -15.68 21.12 2.23
C ASN A 74 -16.55 20.06 1.52
N GLN A 75 -16.13 18.80 1.56
CA GLN A 75 -16.79 17.68 0.89
C GLN A 75 -17.86 17.00 1.75
N THR A 76 -17.70 16.94 3.08
CA THR A 76 -18.78 16.47 3.98
C THR A 76 -20.00 17.40 3.95
N ALA A 77 -19.79 18.71 3.84
CA ALA A 77 -20.84 19.69 3.57
C ALA A 77 -21.53 19.45 2.20
N SER A 78 -20.81 18.90 1.22
CA SER A 78 -21.37 18.53 -0.08
C SER A 78 -22.17 17.23 -0.02
N LEU A 79 -21.76 16.23 0.78
CA LEU A 79 -22.52 15.01 1.06
C LEU A 79 -23.88 15.30 1.71
N VAL A 80 -23.92 16.21 2.69
CA VAL A 80 -25.18 16.64 3.32
C VAL A 80 -26.08 17.36 2.30
N ASN A 81 -25.50 18.11 1.35
CA ASN A 81 -26.26 18.76 0.28
C ASN A 81 -26.71 17.83 -0.84
N LEU A 82 -25.99 16.71 -1.09
CA LEU A 82 -26.41 15.65 -2.01
C LEU A 82 -27.72 15.00 -1.55
N PHE A 83 -27.79 14.64 -0.27
CA PHE A 83 -29.00 14.08 0.35
C PHE A 83 -30.17 15.07 0.40
N LYS A 84 -29.90 16.39 0.40
CA LYS A 84 -30.95 17.42 0.49
C LYS A 84 -31.43 17.99 -0.84
N LYS A 85 -30.63 18.02 -1.92
CA LYS A 85 -30.96 18.84 -3.12
C LYS A 85 -30.74 18.17 -4.48
N GLY A 86 -30.30 16.91 -4.56
CA GLY A 86 -30.27 16.13 -5.81
C GLY A 86 -29.43 16.72 -6.96
N LYS A 87 -28.58 17.72 -6.71
CA LYS A 87 -27.70 18.33 -7.73
C LYS A 87 -26.25 18.29 -7.26
N ALA A 88 -25.53 17.29 -7.74
CA ALA A 88 -24.12 17.12 -7.50
C ALA A 88 -23.29 17.95 -8.48
N LYS A 89 -22.51 18.92 -8.00
CA LYS A 89 -21.34 19.42 -8.75
C LYS A 89 -20.19 18.45 -8.47
N TYR A 90 -20.11 17.38 -9.25
CA TYR A 90 -19.10 16.32 -9.14
C TYR A 90 -17.70 16.89 -9.37
N ILE A 91 -16.99 17.25 -8.30
CA ILE A 91 -15.59 17.70 -8.39
C ILE A 91 -14.62 16.74 -7.69
N SER A 92 -15.08 15.83 -6.83
CA SER A 92 -14.26 14.74 -6.27
C SER A 92 -15.15 13.87 -5.38
N ASN A 93 -15.19 12.55 -5.61
CA ASN A 93 -15.94 11.63 -4.75
C ASN A 93 -15.30 11.63 -3.33
N PRO A 94 -15.97 12.15 -2.29
CA PRO A 94 -15.40 12.23 -0.95
C PRO A 94 -15.08 10.85 -0.38
N LEU A 95 -15.89 9.86 -0.77
CA LEU A 95 -15.71 8.48 -0.38
C LEU A 95 -14.39 7.91 -0.95
N ALA A 96 -14.05 8.25 -2.20
CA ALA A 96 -12.79 7.82 -2.81
C ALA A 96 -11.57 8.37 -2.07
N SER A 97 -11.64 9.61 -1.57
CA SER A 97 -10.54 10.20 -0.79
C SER A 97 -10.36 9.49 0.56
N ILE A 98 -11.46 9.15 1.24
CA ILE A 98 -11.40 8.41 2.50
C ILE A 98 -10.81 7.02 2.27
N VAL A 99 -11.28 6.29 1.27
CA VAL A 99 -10.76 4.95 0.92
C VAL A 99 -9.26 5.00 0.63
N MET A 100 -8.77 6.00 -0.12
CA MET A 100 -7.34 6.14 -0.40
C MET A 100 -6.51 6.40 0.87
N LEU A 101 -7.03 7.17 1.83
CA LEU A 101 -6.35 7.39 3.11
C LEU A 101 -6.32 6.11 3.95
N CYS A 102 -7.44 5.39 4.01
CA CYS A 102 -7.52 4.09 4.68
C CYS A 102 -6.52 3.10 4.08
N ILE A 103 -6.42 3.01 2.75
CA ILE A 103 -5.42 2.18 2.05
C ILE A 103 -4.00 2.50 2.51
N LEU A 104 -3.62 3.78 2.59
CA LEU A 104 -2.28 4.17 3.02
C LEU A 104 -2.01 3.84 4.50
N ILE A 105 -2.99 4.07 5.37
CA ILE A 105 -2.82 3.81 6.81
C ILE A 105 -2.78 2.30 7.08
N VAL A 106 -3.78 1.56 6.58
CA VAL A 106 -3.87 0.11 6.77
C VAL A 106 -2.69 -0.60 6.13
N GLY A 107 -2.31 -0.21 4.91
CA GLY A 107 -1.13 -0.79 4.25
C GLY A 107 0.17 -0.55 5.01
N LEU A 108 0.35 0.63 5.63
CA LEU A 108 1.50 0.89 6.49
C LEU A 108 1.47 0.03 7.76
N LEU A 109 0.31 -0.05 8.43
CA LEU A 109 0.14 -0.84 9.65
C LEU A 109 0.36 -2.34 9.38
N CYS A 110 -0.15 -2.85 8.26
CA CYS A 110 0.04 -4.24 7.82
C CYS A 110 1.53 -4.55 7.60
N SER A 111 2.25 -3.69 6.86
CA SER A 111 3.69 -3.88 6.67
C SER A 111 4.47 -3.80 7.98
N LEU A 112 4.10 -2.89 8.88
CA LEU A 112 4.75 -2.76 10.18
C LEU A 112 4.48 -3.95 11.09
N SER A 113 3.24 -4.46 11.13
CA SER A 113 2.90 -5.66 11.92
C SER A 113 3.64 -6.89 11.39
N GLY A 114 3.77 -7.04 10.07
CA GLY A 114 4.55 -8.13 9.47
C GLY A 114 6.04 -8.06 9.81
N PHE A 115 6.61 -6.85 9.81
CA PHE A 115 8.01 -6.65 10.25
C PHE A 115 8.21 -6.94 11.75
N ILE A 116 7.25 -6.57 12.60
CA ILE A 116 7.29 -6.89 14.02
C ILE A 116 7.18 -8.39 14.24
N LEU A 117 6.26 -9.07 13.54
CA LEU A 117 6.09 -10.52 13.61
C LEU A 117 7.40 -11.24 13.27
N TYR A 118 8.01 -10.89 12.12
CA TYR A 118 9.31 -11.40 11.73
C TYR A 118 10.39 -11.14 12.80
N SER A 119 10.39 -9.96 13.43
CA SER A 119 11.38 -9.61 14.46
C SER A 119 11.24 -10.46 15.73
N ILE A 120 10.01 -10.80 16.11
CA ILE A 120 9.69 -11.67 17.26
C ILE A 120 10.10 -13.11 16.94
N GLU A 121 9.71 -13.63 15.78
CA GLU A 121 10.03 -15.01 15.35
C GLU A 121 11.55 -15.25 15.22
N SER A 122 12.27 -14.27 14.68
CA SER A 122 13.72 -14.37 14.44
C SER A 122 14.59 -14.00 15.64
N ASN A 123 14.01 -13.49 16.74
CA ASN A 123 14.74 -12.94 17.89
C ASN A 123 15.84 -11.91 17.53
N SER A 124 15.79 -11.31 16.34
CA SER A 124 16.98 -10.73 15.71
C SER A 124 17.07 -9.21 15.80
N LEU A 125 15.95 -8.49 15.94
CA LEU A 125 15.92 -7.03 15.74
C LEU A 125 15.22 -6.23 16.84
N ILE A 126 14.11 -6.73 17.40
CA ILE A 126 13.33 -6.00 18.39
C ILE A 126 12.89 -6.95 19.50
N ASN A 127 13.37 -6.71 20.71
CA ASN A 127 13.01 -7.51 21.89
C ASN A 127 11.71 -6.95 22.51
N LEU A 128 10.59 -7.14 21.79
CA LEU A 128 9.26 -6.78 22.27
C LEU A 128 8.63 -8.00 22.95
N ASN A 129 8.19 -7.84 24.21
CA ASN A 129 7.39 -8.85 24.94
C ASN A 129 5.93 -8.87 24.45
N LEU A 130 5.72 -8.97 23.14
CA LEU A 130 4.40 -9.16 22.55
C LEU A 130 4.20 -10.64 22.24
N SER A 131 2.95 -11.10 22.35
CA SER A 131 2.58 -12.47 21.97
C SER A 131 2.68 -12.63 20.45
N GLU A 132 3.40 -13.66 19.97
CA GLU A 132 3.54 -14.03 18.56
C GLU A 132 2.15 -14.14 17.89
N ASN A 133 1.26 -14.94 18.49
CA ASN A 133 -0.11 -15.15 18.01
C ASN A 133 -0.91 -13.85 17.89
N PHE A 134 -0.73 -12.91 18.82
CA PHE A 134 -1.45 -11.63 18.78
C PHE A 134 -1.01 -10.77 17.59
N VAL A 135 0.31 -10.74 17.30
CA VAL A 135 0.84 -9.96 16.18
C VAL A 135 0.49 -10.62 14.85
N GLU A 136 0.51 -11.94 14.79
CA GLU A 136 0.07 -12.73 13.62
C GLU A 136 -1.40 -12.46 13.29
N GLU A 137 -2.30 -12.61 14.26
CA GLU A 137 -3.73 -12.34 14.05
C GLU A 137 -3.97 -10.87 13.66
N ALA A 138 -3.27 -9.93 14.29
CA ALA A 138 -3.34 -8.53 13.91
C ALA A 138 -2.86 -8.28 12.47
N HIS A 139 -1.79 -8.96 12.03
CA HIS A 139 -1.30 -8.87 10.66
C HIS A 139 -2.30 -9.43 9.66
N GLU A 140 -2.88 -10.60 9.93
CA GLU A 140 -3.90 -11.23 9.08
C GLU A 140 -5.14 -10.34 8.94
N ILE A 141 -5.64 -9.80 10.05
CA ILE A 141 -6.78 -8.85 10.04
C ILE A 141 -6.45 -7.63 9.19
N LEU A 142 -5.25 -7.06 9.36
CA LEU A 142 -4.81 -5.89 8.58
C LEU A 142 -4.65 -6.21 7.09
N ALA A 143 -4.11 -7.38 6.75
CA ALA A 143 -3.95 -7.84 5.37
C ALA A 143 -5.30 -8.03 4.69
N ASN A 144 -6.25 -8.70 5.35
CA ASN A 144 -7.62 -8.89 4.87
C ASN A 144 -8.36 -7.55 4.70
N LEU A 145 -8.24 -6.65 5.68
CA LEU A 145 -8.80 -5.31 5.58
C LEU A 145 -8.18 -4.53 4.42
N PHE A 146 -6.87 -4.66 4.19
CA PHE A 146 -6.19 -4.01 3.08
C PHE A 146 -6.72 -4.52 1.73
N LEU A 147 -6.90 -5.84 1.59
CA LEU A 147 -7.47 -6.45 0.40
C LEU A 147 -8.89 -5.95 0.11
N ILE A 148 -9.75 -5.89 1.14
CA ILE A 148 -11.12 -5.34 1.02
C ILE A 148 -11.10 -3.90 0.54
N LEU A 149 -10.23 -3.05 1.12
CA LEU A 149 -10.12 -1.65 0.73
C LEU A 149 -9.65 -1.48 -0.72
N ILE A 150 -8.72 -2.32 -1.19
CA ILE A 150 -8.30 -2.37 -2.59
C ILE A 150 -9.48 -2.79 -3.48
N GLY A 151 -10.26 -3.80 -3.07
CA GLY A 151 -11.48 -4.21 -3.77
C GLY A 151 -12.48 -3.06 -3.92
N ILE A 152 -12.78 -2.34 -2.84
CA ILE A 152 -13.64 -1.15 -2.85
C ILE A 152 -13.08 -0.07 -3.78
N HIS A 153 -11.76 0.15 -3.77
CA HIS A 153 -11.11 1.12 -4.66
C HIS A 153 -11.30 0.76 -6.15
N VAL A 154 -11.08 -0.51 -6.51
CA VAL A 154 -11.26 -1.00 -7.89
C VAL A 154 -12.72 -0.93 -8.32
N VAL A 155 -13.66 -1.33 -7.46
CA VAL A 155 -15.11 -1.19 -7.72
C VAL A 155 -15.49 0.27 -7.92
N GLY A 156 -14.96 1.18 -7.12
CA GLY A 156 -15.15 2.62 -7.28
C GLY A 156 -14.66 3.15 -8.63
N ILE A 157 -13.49 2.67 -9.09
CA ILE A 157 -12.96 3.00 -10.43
C ILE A 157 -13.89 2.46 -11.52
N ILE A 158 -14.34 1.21 -11.43
CA ILE A 158 -15.25 0.61 -12.42
C ILE A 158 -16.57 1.37 -12.47
N TYR A 159 -17.12 1.73 -11.31
CA TYR A 159 -18.32 2.55 -11.21
C TYR A 159 -18.14 3.90 -11.91
N ASP A 160 -17.02 4.59 -11.65
CA ASP A 160 -16.69 5.84 -12.33
C ASP A 160 -16.52 5.66 -13.85
N ILE A 161 -15.95 4.56 -14.31
CA ILE A 161 -15.79 4.29 -15.75
C ILE A 161 -17.15 4.10 -16.43
N ILE A 162 -18.03 3.30 -15.82
CA ILE A 162 -19.32 2.90 -16.41
C ILE A 162 -20.33 4.06 -16.34
N PHE A 163 -20.48 4.69 -15.17
CA PHE A 163 -21.53 5.68 -14.93
C PHE A 163 -21.08 7.12 -15.22
N LEU A 164 -19.77 7.40 -15.15
CA LEU A 164 -19.19 8.73 -15.37
C LEU A 164 -18.35 8.77 -16.66
N ALA A 165 -18.73 8.02 -17.70
CA ALA A 165 -18.07 7.85 -19.01
C ALA A 165 -17.58 9.12 -19.76
N LYS A 166 -17.79 10.32 -19.23
CA LYS A 166 -17.22 11.60 -19.71
C LYS A 166 -15.93 12.03 -19.01
N THR A 167 -15.51 11.42 -17.89
CA THR A 167 -14.32 11.87 -17.16
C THR A 167 -13.07 11.10 -17.60
N LYS A 168 -12.06 11.86 -18.04
CA LYS A 168 -10.74 11.38 -18.50
C LYS A 168 -9.86 10.87 -17.34
N ILE A 169 -10.41 10.06 -16.43
CA ILE A 169 -9.72 9.58 -15.22
C ILE A 169 -8.68 8.51 -15.61
N LEU A 170 -9.12 7.47 -16.31
CA LEU A 170 -8.23 6.44 -16.90
C LEU A 170 -7.17 7.04 -17.83
N LEU A 171 -7.58 7.99 -18.67
CA LEU A 171 -6.71 8.69 -19.61
C LEU A 171 -5.63 9.52 -18.90
N SER A 172 -5.84 9.99 -17.67
CA SER A 172 -4.82 10.72 -16.92
C SER A 172 -3.73 9.82 -16.34
N ILE A 173 -4.07 8.56 -16.05
CA ILE A 173 -3.13 7.54 -15.55
C ILE A 173 -2.35 6.91 -16.72
N LEU A 174 -3.01 6.70 -17.86
CA LEU A 174 -2.43 6.08 -19.07
C LEU A 174 -1.72 7.06 -20.02
N LYS A 175 -2.18 8.31 -20.19
CA LYS A 175 -1.49 9.29 -21.05
C LYS A 175 -0.37 10.00 -20.28
N VAL A 176 0.78 9.35 -20.25
CA VAL A 176 2.04 9.89 -19.72
C VAL A 176 2.57 11.08 -20.53
N ASN A 177 2.21 11.26 -21.82
CA ASN A 177 3.04 12.10 -22.71
C ASN A 177 2.51 13.48 -23.15
N LYS A 178 1.20 13.77 -23.17
CA LYS A 178 0.71 14.98 -23.89
C LYS A 178 0.42 16.24 -23.06
N LEU A 179 0.39 16.17 -21.73
CA LEU A 179 0.10 17.33 -20.87
C LEU A 179 1.33 17.88 -20.13
N ALA A 180 2.41 17.10 -20.04
CA ALA A 180 3.63 17.45 -19.33
C ALA A 180 4.49 18.50 -20.08
N GLU A 181 4.25 18.69 -21.38
CA GLU A 181 5.09 19.55 -22.21
C GLU A 181 4.94 21.04 -21.90
N LYS A 182 3.83 21.47 -21.27
CA LYS A 182 3.47 22.89 -21.14
C LYS A 182 3.81 23.55 -19.79
N LYS A 183 4.36 22.84 -18.80
CA LYS A 183 4.70 23.47 -17.51
C LYS A 183 6.06 23.02 -17.02
N SER A 184 7.11 23.64 -17.57
CA SER A 184 8.47 23.57 -17.02
C SER A 184 8.50 24.29 -15.67
N LEU A 185 8.17 23.58 -14.60
CA LEU A 185 8.51 24.02 -13.26
C LEU A 185 10.01 23.77 -13.11
N LYS A 186 10.80 24.81 -12.83
CA LYS A 186 12.19 24.65 -12.36
C LYS A 186 12.13 23.75 -11.12
N GLU A 187 12.60 22.52 -11.26
CA GLU A 187 12.65 21.59 -10.13
C GLU A 187 13.71 22.09 -9.16
N ASN A 188 13.37 22.13 -7.87
CA ASN A 188 14.31 22.50 -6.83
C ASN A 188 15.26 21.31 -6.60
N ILE A 189 16.56 21.54 -6.33
CA ILE A 189 17.56 20.47 -6.08
C ILE A 189 17.10 19.50 -4.98
N PHE A 190 16.35 20.03 -4.00
CA PHE A 190 15.69 19.24 -2.97
C PHE A 190 14.69 18.22 -3.53
N GLN A 191 13.86 18.62 -4.50
CA GLN A 191 12.86 17.74 -5.11
C GLN A 191 13.53 16.64 -5.95
N PHE A 192 14.59 16.99 -6.69
CA PHE A 192 15.37 16.01 -7.46
C PHE A 192 16.04 14.97 -6.56
N THR A 193 16.72 15.43 -5.50
CA THR A 193 17.40 14.55 -4.53
C THR A 193 16.38 13.64 -3.81
N PHE A 194 15.25 14.21 -3.39
CA PHE A 194 14.19 13.46 -2.73
C PHE A 194 13.52 12.44 -3.66
N SER A 195 13.26 12.77 -4.92
CA SER A 195 12.71 11.83 -5.91
C SER A 195 13.67 10.69 -6.25
N THR A 196 14.98 10.94 -6.18
CA THR A 196 16.00 9.91 -6.37
C THR A 196 16.05 8.96 -5.17
N LEU A 197 16.08 9.50 -3.94
CA LEU A 197 15.99 8.74 -2.69
C LEU A 197 14.72 7.88 -2.63
N TRP A 198 13.61 8.42 -3.11
CA TRP A 198 12.31 7.75 -3.16
C TRP A 198 12.30 6.46 -3.99
N LEU A 199 13.17 6.34 -5.00
CA LEU A 199 13.35 5.09 -5.75
C LEU A 199 14.36 4.14 -5.09
N ILE A 200 15.39 4.65 -4.43
CA ILE A 200 16.47 3.80 -3.92
C ILE A 200 16.01 3.03 -2.68
N VAL A 201 15.32 3.69 -1.74
CA VAL A 201 15.07 3.08 -0.43
C VAL A 201 14.11 1.89 -0.48
N PRO A 202 13.01 1.90 -1.26
CA PRO A 202 12.19 0.70 -1.41
C PRO A 202 12.97 -0.48 -1.98
N PHE A 203 13.81 -0.26 -3.01
CA PHE A 203 14.63 -1.34 -3.59
C PHE A 203 15.67 -1.87 -2.61
N PHE A 204 16.23 -0.99 -1.77
CA PHE A 204 17.09 -1.42 -0.67
C PHE A 204 16.32 -2.28 0.35
N ALA A 205 15.11 -1.86 0.73
CA ALA A 205 14.24 -2.63 1.63
C ALA A 205 13.86 -4.00 1.05
N PHE A 206 13.59 -4.06 -0.25
CA PHE A 206 13.34 -5.31 -0.98
C PHE A 206 14.56 -6.23 -0.93
N TYR A 207 15.75 -5.71 -1.25
CA TYR A 207 16.99 -6.48 -1.20
C TYR A 207 17.30 -7.00 0.21
N PHE A 208 17.09 -6.16 1.22
CA PHE A 208 17.23 -6.55 2.62
C PHE A 208 16.24 -7.67 2.98
N GLY A 209 14.96 -7.54 2.61
CA GLY A 209 13.94 -8.55 2.87
C GLY A 209 14.23 -9.90 2.21
N MET A 210 14.78 -9.90 0.99
CA MET A 210 15.22 -11.12 0.31
C MET A 210 16.39 -11.82 1.03
N SER A 211 17.13 -11.08 1.84
CA SER A 211 18.31 -11.55 2.56
C SER A 211 18.01 -11.94 4.01
N LEU A 212 16.73 -11.93 4.42
CA LEU A 212 16.33 -12.30 5.77
C LEU A 212 16.45 -13.82 5.98
N PRO A 213 17.01 -14.27 7.11
CA PRO A 213 17.01 -15.69 7.47
C PRO A 213 15.60 -16.15 7.89
N THR A 214 15.13 -17.27 7.31
CA THR A 214 13.78 -17.83 7.54
C THR A 214 13.77 -19.22 8.17
N GLU A 215 14.94 -19.71 8.57
CA GLU A 215 15.21 -21.11 8.94
C GLU A 215 14.28 -21.65 10.05
N ASN A 216 13.81 -20.79 10.96
CA ASN A 216 12.96 -21.19 12.09
C ASN A 216 11.47 -21.43 11.73
N ARG A 217 10.93 -20.80 10.69
CA ARG A 217 9.48 -20.89 10.39
C ARG A 217 9.13 -22.18 9.65
N SER A 218 10.02 -22.67 8.79
CA SER A 218 9.83 -23.94 8.09
C SER A 218 9.80 -25.14 9.03
N GLU A 219 10.60 -25.13 10.11
CA GLU A 219 10.55 -26.21 11.12
C GLU A 219 9.30 -26.09 11.99
N LYS A 220 8.93 -24.89 12.48
CA LYS A 220 7.70 -24.67 13.25
C LYS A 220 6.43 -25.06 12.49
N LYS A 221 6.28 -24.63 11.23
CA LYS A 221 5.15 -25.03 10.38
C LYS A 221 5.08 -26.54 10.23
N LYS A 222 6.23 -27.18 9.97
CA LYS A 222 6.29 -28.64 9.78
C LYS A 222 5.82 -29.40 11.03
N ILE A 223 6.25 -28.95 12.22
CA ILE A 223 5.79 -29.49 13.50
C ILE A 223 4.28 -29.28 13.67
N GLN A 224 3.76 -28.08 13.37
CA GLN A 224 2.33 -27.78 13.49
C GLN A 224 1.46 -28.56 12.48
N TYR A 225 1.97 -28.84 11.27
CA TYR A 225 1.30 -29.70 10.28
C TYR A 225 1.29 -31.17 10.73
N GLU A 226 2.38 -31.65 11.32
CA GLU A 226 2.46 -33.01 11.88
C GLU A 226 1.50 -33.15 13.07
N GLU A 227 1.43 -32.16 13.97
CA GLU A 227 0.52 -32.14 15.12
C GLU A 227 -0.96 -32.11 14.70
N LYS A 228 -1.32 -31.30 13.69
CA LYS A 228 -2.67 -31.34 13.09
C LYS A 228 -3.00 -32.68 12.42
N GLN A 229 -2.04 -33.31 11.74
CA GLN A 229 -2.29 -34.61 11.14
C GLN A 229 -2.53 -35.69 12.19
N ASP A 230 -1.84 -35.62 13.31
CA ASP A 230 -2.00 -36.59 14.39
C ASP A 230 -3.33 -36.37 15.14
N GLU A 231 -3.76 -35.13 15.34
CA GLU A 231 -5.11 -34.80 15.86
C GLU A 231 -6.22 -35.31 14.92
N TYR A 232 -6.05 -35.20 13.60
CA TYR A 232 -7.00 -35.76 12.62
C TYR A 232 -7.06 -37.29 12.65
N LYS A 233 -5.92 -37.98 12.84
CA LYS A 233 -5.89 -39.45 12.92
C LYS A 233 -6.52 -39.96 14.21
N GLU A 234 -6.31 -39.26 15.32
CA GLU A 234 -6.89 -39.62 16.62
C GLU A 234 -8.42 -39.44 16.62
N HIS A 235 -8.95 -38.52 15.80
CA HIS A 235 -10.39 -38.30 15.64
C HIS A 235 -11.10 -39.27 14.69
N ASP A 236 -10.37 -39.97 13.80
CA ASP A 236 -10.90 -40.95 12.85
C ASP A 236 -10.93 -42.40 13.41
N ASP A 237 -10.29 -42.63 14.57
CA ASP A 237 -10.17 -43.94 15.24
C ASP A 237 -11.20 -44.16 16.39
N ASP A 238 -12.08 -43.19 16.67
CA ASP A 238 -13.21 -43.24 17.64
C ASP A 238 -14.59 -43.35 16.96
#